data_AF-A0A553FCG5-F1
#
_entry.id   AF-A0A553FCG5-F1
#
_cell.length_a   1.000
_cell.length_b   1.000
_cell.length_c   1.000
_cell.angle_alpha   90.00
_cell.angle_beta   90.00
_cell.angle_gamma   90.00
#
_symmetry.space_group_name_H-M   'P 1'
#
loop_
_entity.id
_entity.type
_entity.pdbx_description
1 polymer ?
#
loop_
_entity_poly.entity_id
_entity_poly.type
_entity_poly.pdbx_seq_one_letter_code
_entity_poly.pdbx_strand_id
1 'polypeptide(L)'
;MTSMSTQFKEKLANIRHDLKTPVGHILGYSEMLAEDLEDAPWPEFEADLERIHSSGNKLLSLIEDLLGASKTKIEDIDVVNVEYQLRMQLNHVSGYCEMLTELAEEENRPELVADLGHINLAALNFTKILADKVTISELSAFRRSNDSESDTSKADVALPSVDNIHFSSLGEGGDILVVDDNAENRELLTRRLTRNGYRPKSVDSGKAALEVLKEQSFDLILLDMVMPEMSGLEVLTILKNDNVLRNIPVIILSALDDMDQVVNCILQGADDYVFKPFNPILLKARIAASLEKCRLRKKQVPKLTVFISSPGDVIAERQLARTIINELNNELADRVNIVPIFWEDEPLLASDTFQAQIAPARDCDIYLGIFWSRLGSKLPNTITREDGSCYASGSEYEFEDALAGYKESGFPQMLIYRKTSQIHIPLENREQVLSSLKQKEMVEDFIQKWFMTEDKESYSGAFHNFEEQDNFTLMLSKHLKKLVLNQLESRTDRDLNRL
;
A
#
# COMPACT_ATOMS: atom_id res chain seq x y z
N MET A 1 11.00 27.17 32.90
CA MET A 1 10.44 27.91 31.74
C MET A 1 10.40 27.09 30.47
N THR A 2 11.42 26.26 30.16
CA THR A 2 11.45 25.41 28.95
C THR A 2 10.26 24.45 28.86
N SER A 3 9.93 23.71 29.93
CA SER A 3 8.86 22.70 29.90
C SER A 3 7.44 23.25 29.63
N MET A 4 7.07 24.42 30.17
CA MET A 4 5.71 24.98 29.98
C MET A 4 5.52 25.75 28.68
N SER A 5 6.55 26.45 28.18
CA SER A 5 6.48 27.07 26.84
C SER A 5 6.43 25.99 25.75
N THR A 6 7.19 24.90 25.92
CA THR A 6 7.07 23.71 25.08
C THR A 6 5.67 23.13 25.17
N GLN A 7 5.12 22.93 26.37
CA GLN A 7 3.76 22.37 26.53
C GLN A 7 2.64 23.23 25.94
N PHE A 8 2.74 24.56 26.03
CA PHE A 8 1.79 25.47 25.37
C PHE A 8 1.91 25.42 23.85
N LYS A 9 3.15 25.49 23.32
CA LYS A 9 3.40 25.40 21.88
C LYS A 9 2.94 24.07 21.29
N GLU A 10 3.18 22.98 22.01
CA GLU A 10 2.77 21.63 21.65
C GLU A 10 1.23 21.50 21.66
N LYS A 11 0.56 22.05 22.69
CA LYS A 11 -0.91 22.07 22.72
C LYS A 11 -1.52 22.95 21.62
N LEU A 12 -0.93 24.11 21.34
CA LEU A 12 -1.37 24.98 20.26
C LEU A 12 -1.12 24.34 18.88
N ALA A 13 -0.02 23.62 18.73
CA ALA A 13 0.25 22.80 17.54
C ALA A 13 -0.80 21.70 17.36
N ASN A 14 -1.19 21.01 18.45
CA ASN A 14 -2.27 20.03 18.41
C ASN A 14 -3.60 20.68 18.00
N ILE A 15 -3.98 21.82 18.60
CA ILE A 15 -5.20 22.55 18.21
C ILE A 15 -5.17 22.96 16.74
N ARG A 16 -4.05 23.48 16.25
CA ARG A 16 -3.90 23.81 14.82
C ARG A 16 -4.04 22.58 13.94
N HIS A 17 -3.41 21.47 14.30
CA HIS A 17 -3.51 20.22 13.57
C HIS A 17 -4.97 19.72 13.52
N ASP A 18 -5.65 19.71 14.67
CA ASP A 18 -7.05 19.31 14.79
C ASP A 18 -7.95 20.18 13.91
N LEU A 19 -7.74 21.51 13.87
CA LEU A 19 -8.53 22.43 13.05
C LEU A 19 -8.18 22.36 11.56
N LYS A 20 -6.91 22.15 11.20
CA LYS A 20 -6.45 22.05 9.80
C LYS A 20 -7.02 20.81 9.10
N THR A 21 -7.19 19.70 9.82
CA THR A 21 -7.69 18.43 9.26
C THR A 21 -9.07 18.58 8.58
N PRO A 22 -10.14 19.03 9.25
CA PRO A 22 -11.44 19.23 8.60
C PRO A 22 -11.41 20.30 7.50
N VAL A 23 -10.57 21.33 7.61
CA VAL A 23 -10.39 22.31 6.50
C VAL A 23 -9.75 21.65 5.29
N GLY A 24 -8.81 20.72 5.50
CA GLY A 24 -8.24 19.89 4.45
C GLY A 24 -9.27 19.04 3.73
N HIS A 25 -10.27 18.50 4.43
CA HIS A 25 -11.38 17.78 3.79
C HIS A 25 -12.28 18.70 2.97
N ILE A 26 -12.64 19.86 3.51
CA ILE A 26 -13.42 20.87 2.76
C ILE A 26 -12.73 21.21 1.43
N LEU A 27 -11.42 21.46 1.47
CA LEU A 27 -10.63 21.77 0.28
C LEU A 27 -10.50 20.56 -0.65
N GLY A 28 -10.21 19.37 -0.11
CA GLY A 28 -10.02 18.16 -0.90
C GLY A 28 -11.29 17.73 -1.65
N TYR A 29 -12.44 17.73 -0.99
CA TYR A 29 -13.72 17.39 -1.64
C TYR A 29 -14.18 18.50 -2.59
N SER A 30 -13.97 19.79 -2.27
CA SER A 30 -14.32 20.86 -3.21
C SER A 30 -13.47 20.81 -4.49
N GLU A 31 -12.20 20.44 -4.40
CA GLU A 31 -11.33 20.22 -5.57
C GLU A 31 -11.77 18.97 -6.37
N MET A 32 -12.10 17.86 -5.70
CA MET A 32 -12.61 16.65 -6.36
C MET A 32 -13.91 16.91 -7.13
N LEU A 33 -14.83 17.66 -6.53
CA LEU A 33 -16.08 18.09 -7.15
C LEU A 33 -15.82 18.98 -8.38
N ALA A 34 -14.82 19.87 -8.32
CA ALA A 34 -14.47 20.73 -9.45
C ALA A 34 -13.87 19.90 -10.60
N GLU A 35 -13.02 18.93 -10.30
CA GLU A 35 -12.48 17.98 -11.29
C GLU A 35 -13.58 17.15 -11.97
N ASP A 36 -14.58 16.68 -11.22
CA ASP A 36 -15.70 15.90 -11.76
C ASP A 36 -16.57 16.71 -12.74
N LEU A 37 -16.51 18.04 -12.68
CA LEU A 37 -17.23 18.95 -13.56
C LEU A 37 -16.43 19.36 -14.80
N GLU A 38 -15.13 19.01 -14.92
CA GLU A 38 -14.31 19.39 -16.09
C GLU A 38 -14.88 18.86 -17.41
N ASP A 39 -15.37 17.62 -17.41
CA ASP A 39 -15.94 16.97 -18.59
C ASP A 39 -17.38 17.45 -18.89
N ALA A 40 -18.10 17.97 -17.88
CA ALA A 40 -19.48 18.43 -18.00
C ALA A 40 -19.72 19.71 -17.17
N PRO A 41 -19.23 20.87 -17.66
CA PRO A 41 -19.20 22.10 -16.89
C PRO A 41 -20.58 22.58 -16.42
N TRP A 42 -20.65 23.06 -15.19
CA TRP A 42 -21.85 23.63 -14.59
C TRP A 42 -21.51 24.96 -13.91
N PRO A 43 -21.48 26.09 -14.67
CA PRO A 43 -20.88 27.34 -14.21
C PRO A 43 -21.49 27.91 -12.92
N GLU A 44 -22.79 27.75 -12.71
CA GLU A 44 -23.47 28.23 -11.50
C GLU A 44 -23.05 27.41 -10.27
N PHE A 45 -22.95 26.09 -10.41
CA PHE A 45 -22.47 25.19 -9.36
C PHE A 45 -20.97 25.42 -9.08
N GLU A 46 -20.16 25.55 -10.13
CA GLU A 46 -18.72 25.83 -10.03
C GLU A 46 -18.45 27.14 -9.31
N ALA A 47 -19.22 28.20 -9.59
CA ALA A 47 -19.03 29.50 -8.94
C ALA A 47 -19.27 29.44 -7.41
N ASP A 48 -20.24 28.66 -6.95
CA ASP A 48 -20.49 28.47 -5.52
C ASP A 48 -19.49 27.49 -4.89
N LEU A 49 -19.03 26.49 -5.65
CA LEU A 49 -17.97 25.58 -5.23
C LEU A 49 -16.63 26.31 -5.04
N GLU A 50 -16.29 27.24 -5.93
CA GLU A 50 -15.13 28.13 -5.79
C GLU A 50 -15.22 28.99 -4.52
N ARG A 51 -16.43 29.42 -4.12
CA ARG A 51 -16.63 30.17 -2.86
C ARG A 51 -16.39 29.29 -1.65
N ILE A 52 -16.83 28.02 -1.66
CA ILE A 52 -16.49 27.04 -0.62
C ILE A 52 -14.98 26.89 -0.53
N HIS A 53 -14.31 26.66 -1.67
CA HIS A 53 -12.86 26.47 -1.73
C HIS A 53 -12.09 27.72 -1.23
N SER A 54 -12.54 28.92 -1.62
CA SER A 54 -11.96 30.19 -1.15
C SER A 54 -12.15 30.38 0.36
N SER A 55 -13.32 30.06 0.91
CA SER A 55 -13.58 30.12 2.35
C SER A 55 -12.73 29.09 3.13
N GLY A 56 -12.52 27.89 2.59
CA GLY A 56 -11.59 26.90 3.14
C GLY A 56 -10.14 27.42 3.21
N ASN A 57 -9.63 28.02 2.13
CA ASN A 57 -8.29 28.62 2.14
C ASN A 57 -8.19 29.78 3.15
N LYS A 58 -9.25 30.56 3.29
CA LYS A 58 -9.30 31.65 4.29
C LYS A 58 -9.31 31.11 5.72
N LEU A 59 -9.98 29.99 5.98
CA LEU A 59 -9.89 29.30 7.28
C LEU A 59 -8.45 28.89 7.59
N LEU A 60 -7.71 28.32 6.64
CA LEU A 60 -6.29 27.99 6.85
C LEU A 60 -5.46 29.22 7.19
N SER A 61 -5.60 30.31 6.43
CA SER A 61 -4.90 31.57 6.72
C SER A 61 -5.22 32.08 8.12
N LEU A 62 -6.49 32.08 8.52
CA LEU A 62 -6.91 32.53 9.85
C LEU A 62 -6.35 31.65 10.96
N ILE A 63 -6.27 30.33 10.77
CA ILE A 63 -5.64 29.41 11.73
C ILE A 63 -4.16 29.77 11.91
N GLU A 64 -3.44 30.04 10.82
CA GLU A 64 -2.03 30.45 10.88
C GLU A 64 -1.86 31.83 11.52
N ASP A 65 -2.66 32.81 11.12
CA ASP A 65 -2.51 34.19 11.59
C ASP A 65 -2.88 34.34 13.07
N LEU A 66 -3.92 33.61 13.51
CA LEU A 66 -4.49 33.77 14.85
C LEU A 66 -3.96 32.74 15.86
N LEU A 67 -3.55 31.55 15.40
CA LEU A 67 -3.09 30.45 16.26
C LEU A 67 -1.70 29.92 15.88
N GLY A 68 -1.02 30.51 14.89
CA GLY A 68 0.26 30.05 14.37
C GLY A 68 1.43 30.09 15.35
N ALA A 69 2.59 29.65 14.87
CA ALA A 69 3.81 29.53 15.68
C ALA A 69 4.33 30.87 16.26
N SER A 70 3.85 32.02 15.79
CA SER A 70 4.15 33.34 16.35
C SER A 70 3.52 33.56 17.73
N LYS A 71 2.49 32.79 18.08
CA LYS A 71 1.80 32.85 19.37
C LYS A 71 2.59 32.05 20.39
N THR A 72 3.23 32.75 21.33
CA THR A 72 4.12 32.13 22.32
C THR A 72 3.51 32.03 23.70
N LYS A 73 2.49 32.85 23.96
CA LYS A 73 1.74 32.92 25.22
C LYS A 73 0.26 33.10 24.93
N ILE A 74 -0.56 32.90 25.95
CA ILE A 74 -2.02 32.93 25.79
C ILE A 74 -2.56 34.35 25.57
N GLU A 75 -1.85 35.36 26.10
CA GLU A 75 -2.17 36.77 25.89
C GLU A 75 -2.02 37.20 24.44
N ASP A 76 -1.25 36.45 23.63
CA ASP A 76 -1.08 36.71 22.20
C ASP A 76 -2.32 36.31 21.38
N ILE A 77 -3.28 35.61 22.01
CA ILE A 77 -4.47 35.02 21.39
C ILE A 77 -5.73 35.71 21.91
N ASP A 78 -6.37 36.47 21.03
CA ASP A 78 -7.74 36.94 21.25
C ASP A 78 -8.73 35.83 20.88
N VAL A 79 -9.11 35.03 21.89
CA VAL A 79 -9.99 33.87 21.73
C VAL A 79 -11.36 34.25 21.15
N VAL A 80 -11.90 35.40 21.54
CA VAL A 80 -13.21 35.88 21.04
C VAL A 80 -13.10 36.22 19.56
N ASN A 81 -12.03 36.91 19.16
CA ASN A 81 -11.79 37.20 17.76
C ASN A 81 -11.50 35.93 16.94
N VAL A 82 -10.72 34.97 17.48
CA VAL A 82 -10.47 33.67 16.84
C VAL A 82 -11.79 32.96 16.55
N GLU A 83 -12.62 32.78 17.59
CA GLU A 83 -13.90 32.09 17.46
C GLU A 83 -14.81 32.80 16.44
N TYR A 84 -14.90 34.13 16.51
CA TYR A 84 -15.70 34.91 15.59
C TYR A 84 -15.24 34.77 14.13
N GLN A 85 -13.95 34.98 13.84
CA GLN A 85 -13.43 34.94 12.47
C GLN A 85 -13.56 33.55 11.86
N LEU A 86 -13.25 32.50 12.63
CA LEU A 86 -13.35 31.12 12.15
C LEU A 86 -14.81 30.71 11.93
N ARG A 87 -15.74 31.02 12.86
CA ARG A 87 -17.17 30.74 12.66
C ARG A 87 -17.74 31.47 11.45
N MET A 88 -17.34 32.72 11.22
CA MET A 88 -17.81 33.49 10.06
C MET A 88 -17.44 32.82 8.74
N GLN A 89 -16.20 32.36 8.57
CA GLN A 89 -15.82 31.65 7.34
C GLN A 89 -16.48 30.27 7.24
N LEU A 90 -16.65 29.58 8.37
CA LEU A 90 -17.33 28.29 8.40
C LEU A 90 -18.80 28.40 7.98
N ASN A 91 -19.50 29.44 8.42
CA ASN A 91 -20.88 29.71 8.00
C ASN A 91 -20.99 29.95 6.49
N HIS A 92 -19.98 30.55 5.85
CA HIS A 92 -19.96 30.65 4.40
C HIS A 92 -19.83 29.26 3.74
N VAL A 93 -18.92 28.42 4.23
CA VAL A 93 -18.76 27.05 3.73
C VAL A 93 -20.07 26.28 3.85
N SER A 94 -20.68 26.25 5.04
CA SER A 94 -21.94 25.54 5.27
C SER A 94 -23.08 26.09 4.40
N GLY A 95 -23.22 27.42 4.29
CA GLY A 95 -24.28 28.03 3.50
C GLY A 95 -24.20 27.71 2.01
N TYR A 96 -23.02 27.81 1.40
CA TYR A 96 -22.84 27.41 -0.01
C TYR A 96 -22.98 25.91 -0.19
N CYS A 97 -22.50 25.10 0.76
CA CYS A 97 -22.62 23.65 0.70
C CYS A 97 -24.09 23.20 0.73
N GLU A 98 -24.93 23.82 1.56
CA GLU A 98 -26.37 23.55 1.61
C GLU A 98 -27.05 23.88 0.28
N MET A 99 -26.80 25.08 -0.27
CA MET A 99 -27.36 25.49 -1.57
C MET A 99 -26.95 24.55 -2.71
N LEU A 100 -25.67 24.17 -2.77
CA LEU A 100 -25.19 23.21 -3.77
C LEU A 100 -25.79 21.82 -3.59
N THR A 101 -26.09 21.42 -2.35
CA THR A 101 -26.71 20.12 -2.07
C THR A 101 -28.13 20.10 -2.62
N GLU A 102 -28.91 21.16 -2.36
CA GLU A 102 -30.26 21.32 -2.93
C GLU A 102 -30.24 21.29 -4.46
N LEU A 103 -29.30 22.03 -5.10
CA LEU A 103 -29.15 22.03 -6.56
C LEU A 103 -28.80 20.64 -7.12
N ALA A 104 -27.88 19.91 -6.47
CA ALA A 104 -27.49 18.57 -6.89
C ALA A 104 -28.63 17.55 -6.73
N GLU A 105 -29.47 17.70 -5.70
CA GLU A 105 -30.67 16.88 -5.51
C GLU A 105 -31.73 17.16 -6.59
N GLU A 106 -31.97 18.43 -6.92
CA GLU A 106 -32.91 18.84 -7.98
C GLU A 106 -32.52 18.28 -9.36
N GLU A 107 -31.22 18.30 -9.67
CA GLU A 107 -30.66 17.75 -10.91
C GLU A 107 -30.38 16.22 -10.83
N ASN A 108 -30.75 15.57 -9.73
CA ASN A 108 -30.61 14.13 -9.50
C ASN A 108 -29.17 13.61 -9.72
N ARG A 109 -28.19 14.31 -9.14
CA ARG A 109 -26.76 13.94 -9.14
C ARG A 109 -26.31 13.44 -7.75
N PRO A 110 -26.64 12.19 -7.38
CA PRO A 110 -26.38 11.66 -6.05
C PRO A 110 -24.90 11.55 -5.70
N GLU A 111 -24.00 11.45 -6.69
CA GLU A 111 -22.56 11.45 -6.43
C GLU A 111 -22.09 12.80 -5.85
N LEU A 112 -22.57 13.92 -6.41
CA LEU A 112 -22.24 15.27 -5.91
C LEU A 112 -22.81 15.52 -4.51
N VAL A 113 -24.02 15.03 -4.25
CA VAL A 113 -24.66 15.11 -2.92
C VAL A 113 -23.83 14.38 -1.87
N ALA A 114 -23.31 13.20 -2.20
CA ALA A 114 -22.44 12.45 -1.28
C ALA A 114 -21.16 13.23 -0.94
N ASP A 115 -20.51 13.83 -1.93
CA ASP A 115 -19.28 14.62 -1.76
C ASP A 115 -19.50 15.93 -1.00
N LEU A 116 -20.60 16.64 -1.27
CA LEU A 116 -21.03 17.79 -0.48
C LEU A 116 -21.36 17.38 0.97
N GLY A 117 -21.91 16.19 1.17
CA GLY A 117 -22.12 15.60 2.50
C GLY A 117 -20.84 15.48 3.31
N HIS A 118 -19.71 15.12 2.67
CA HIS A 118 -18.40 15.08 3.33
C HIS A 118 -17.88 16.48 3.68
N ILE A 119 -18.09 17.49 2.82
CA ILE A 119 -17.76 18.89 3.13
C ILE A 119 -18.54 19.37 4.36
N ASN A 120 -19.85 19.08 4.41
CA ASN A 120 -20.69 19.45 5.54
C ASN A 120 -20.28 18.75 6.84
N LEU A 121 -19.96 17.45 6.78
CA LEU A 121 -19.47 16.70 7.93
C LEU A 121 -18.16 17.29 8.47
N ALA A 122 -17.22 17.64 7.59
CA ALA A 122 -15.99 18.31 7.97
C ALA A 122 -16.24 19.68 8.63
N ALA A 123 -17.21 20.46 8.12
CA ALA A 123 -17.60 21.73 8.73
C ALA A 123 -18.21 21.56 10.14
N LEU A 124 -19.00 20.50 10.35
CA LEU A 124 -19.53 20.15 11.68
C LEU A 124 -18.42 19.72 12.64
N ASN A 125 -17.48 18.89 12.18
CA ASN A 125 -16.31 18.48 12.95
C ASN A 125 -15.46 19.69 13.38
N PHE A 126 -15.24 20.64 12.46
CA PHE A 126 -14.56 21.90 12.76
C PHE A 126 -15.29 22.68 13.86
N THR A 127 -16.62 22.83 13.75
CA THR A 127 -17.45 23.53 14.75
C THR A 127 -17.29 22.93 16.13
N LYS A 128 -17.29 21.59 16.21
CA LYS A 128 -17.10 20.85 17.46
C LYS A 128 -15.72 21.09 18.05
N ILE A 129 -14.66 20.98 17.24
CA ILE A 129 -13.28 21.25 17.68
C ILE A 129 -13.14 22.69 18.20
N LEU A 130 -13.74 23.66 17.51
CA LEU A 130 -13.72 25.06 17.92
C LEU A 130 -14.42 25.26 19.27
N ALA A 131 -15.59 24.64 19.45
CA ALA A 131 -16.36 24.72 20.70
C ALA A 131 -15.69 24.00 21.88
N ASP A 132 -15.01 22.89 21.62
CA ASP A 132 -14.33 22.12 22.65
C ASP A 132 -12.97 22.77 23.00
N LYS A 133 -12.09 22.94 22.01
CA LYS A 133 -10.66 23.24 22.21
C LYS A 133 -10.30 24.73 22.20
N VAL A 134 -11.17 25.61 21.70
CA VAL A 134 -10.90 27.05 21.55
C VAL A 134 -11.87 27.86 22.41
N THR A 135 -11.85 27.62 23.72
CA THR A 135 -12.65 28.39 24.68
C THR A 135 -11.78 29.12 25.69
N ILE A 136 -12.30 30.24 26.21
CA ILE A 136 -11.63 31.03 27.26
C ILE A 136 -11.36 30.15 28.47
N SER A 137 -12.26 29.24 28.86
CA SER A 137 -12.08 28.37 30.04
C SER A 137 -10.95 27.35 29.87
N GLU A 138 -10.84 26.71 28.69
CA GLU A 138 -9.78 25.74 28.43
C GLU A 138 -8.40 26.38 28.25
N LEU A 139 -8.36 27.55 27.62
CA LEU A 139 -7.15 28.33 27.45
C LEU A 139 -6.76 28.96 28.82
N SER A 140 -7.69 29.57 29.56
CA SER A 140 -7.40 30.25 30.83
C SER A 140 -7.12 29.34 32.03
N ALA A 141 -7.49 28.05 31.99
CA ALA A 141 -7.12 27.06 33.02
C ALA A 141 -5.58 26.95 33.23
N PHE A 142 -4.78 27.49 32.32
CA PHE A 142 -3.32 27.54 32.38
C PHE A 142 -2.73 28.73 33.17
N ARG A 143 -3.54 29.71 33.62
CA ARG A 143 -3.08 30.95 34.28
C ARG A 143 -2.43 30.80 35.67
N ARG A 144 -2.16 29.59 36.18
CA ARG A 144 -1.55 29.39 37.51
C ARG A 144 -0.11 28.87 37.45
N SER A 145 0.82 29.57 36.77
CA SER A 145 2.24 29.61 37.21
C SER A 145 3.02 30.73 36.50
N ASN A 146 3.71 31.55 37.31
CA ASN A 146 4.27 32.88 37.04
C ASN A 146 5.35 33.02 35.93
N ASP A 147 5.17 34.11 35.17
CA ASP A 147 6.04 35.23 34.73
C ASP A 147 7.50 35.13 34.23
N SER A 148 7.73 35.97 33.21
CA SER A 148 8.97 36.54 32.57
C SER A 148 9.76 35.63 31.61
N GLU A 149 10.39 36.04 30.50
CA GLU A 149 10.44 37.24 29.61
C GLU A 149 11.10 36.80 28.25
N SER A 150 10.72 37.46 27.13
CA SER A 150 11.38 37.77 25.79
C SER A 150 12.42 36.83 25.12
N ASP A 151 12.72 36.77 23.80
CA ASP A 151 12.32 37.35 22.49
C ASP A 151 12.95 36.41 21.39
N THR A 152 12.44 36.22 20.16
CA THR A 152 12.81 36.98 18.93
C THR A 152 12.19 36.33 17.66
N SER A 153 12.09 37.14 16.59
CA SER A 153 11.31 37.05 15.35
C SER A 153 11.86 36.19 14.19
N LYS A 154 10.93 35.73 13.34
CA LYS A 154 11.12 35.09 12.00
C LYS A 154 11.36 36.11 10.86
N ALA A 155 11.85 35.61 9.73
CA ALA A 155 11.72 36.25 8.42
C ALA A 155 11.27 35.22 7.35
N ASP A 156 10.29 35.62 6.54
CA ASP A 156 9.65 34.90 5.44
C ASP A 156 10.44 34.96 4.12
N VAL A 157 10.26 33.96 3.25
CA VAL A 157 10.42 34.09 1.79
C VAL A 157 9.36 33.25 1.08
N ALA A 158 8.59 33.88 0.20
CA ALA A 158 7.57 33.27 -0.66
C ALA A 158 8.18 32.66 -1.95
N LEU A 159 7.57 31.59 -2.46
CA LEU A 159 7.90 30.96 -3.75
C LEU A 159 6.70 31.01 -4.72
N PRO A 160 6.94 31.08 -6.04
CA PRO A 160 5.93 31.31 -7.06
C PRO A 160 5.18 30.02 -7.47
N SER A 161 3.96 30.20 -7.98
CA SER A 161 3.00 29.17 -8.38
C SER A 161 3.44 28.37 -9.62
N VAL A 162 3.14 27.07 -9.61
CA VAL A 162 3.52 26.08 -10.62
C VAL A 162 2.26 25.50 -11.25
N ASP A 163 1.61 26.27 -12.10
CA ASP A 163 0.47 25.80 -12.90
C ASP A 163 1.00 25.27 -14.23
N ASN A 164 0.69 24.00 -14.52
CA ASN A 164 1.06 23.20 -15.70
C ASN A 164 2.35 22.34 -15.60
N ILE A 165 2.38 21.37 -14.68
CA ILE A 165 3.22 20.17 -14.85
C ILE A 165 2.37 19.07 -15.48
N HIS A 166 2.61 18.76 -16.76
CA HIS A 166 2.11 17.55 -17.39
C HIS A 166 2.85 16.31 -16.85
N PHE A 167 2.18 15.54 -15.99
CA PHE A 167 2.67 14.27 -15.39
C PHE A 167 2.63 13.08 -16.37
N SER A 168 3.07 13.27 -17.62
CA SER A 168 2.68 12.37 -18.71
C SER A 168 3.36 10.99 -18.78
N SER A 169 3.92 10.44 -17.67
CA SER A 169 4.30 9.00 -17.58
C SER A 169 5.04 8.60 -16.28
N LEU A 170 5.27 9.49 -15.31
CA LEU A 170 6.02 9.11 -14.11
C LEU A 170 5.11 8.35 -13.14
N GLY A 171 5.50 7.12 -12.81
CA GLY A 171 5.01 6.46 -11.61
C GLY A 171 3.66 5.74 -11.72
N GLU A 172 3.07 5.52 -12.90
CA GLU A 172 1.73 4.93 -13.05
C GLU A 172 1.55 3.56 -12.37
N GLY A 173 0.48 3.43 -11.58
CA GLY A 173 0.13 2.20 -10.87
C GLY A 173 1.02 1.90 -9.66
N GLY A 174 0.53 1.02 -8.78
CA GLY A 174 1.25 0.59 -7.58
C GLY A 174 0.30 0.34 -6.42
N ASP A 175 0.64 -0.64 -5.58
CA ASP A 175 -0.13 -0.93 -4.38
C ASP A 175 0.35 0.01 -3.26
N ILE A 176 -0.52 0.90 -2.79
CA ILE A 176 -0.18 1.93 -1.79
C ILE A 176 -0.89 1.65 -0.48
N LEU A 177 -0.14 1.53 0.61
CA LEU A 177 -0.72 1.43 1.95
C LEU A 177 -0.91 2.84 2.52
N VAL A 178 -2.14 3.17 2.91
CA VAL A 178 -2.48 4.42 3.59
C VAL A 178 -2.74 4.13 5.06
N VAL A 179 -1.97 4.75 5.95
CA VAL A 179 -2.05 4.57 7.40
C VAL A 179 -2.37 5.91 8.04
N ASP A 180 -3.60 6.07 8.51
CA ASP A 180 -4.10 7.32 9.13
C ASP A 180 -5.25 6.96 10.07
N ASP A 181 -5.29 7.47 11.30
CA ASP A 181 -6.34 7.12 12.26
C ASP A 181 -7.68 7.81 11.94
N ASN A 182 -7.63 8.90 11.19
CA ASN A 182 -8.82 9.63 10.77
C ASN A 182 -9.48 8.97 9.53
N ALA A 183 -10.73 8.53 9.69
CA ALA A 183 -11.50 7.87 8.63
C ALA A 183 -11.71 8.75 7.38
N GLU A 184 -11.95 10.05 7.56
CA GLU A 184 -12.16 11.00 6.46
C GLU A 184 -10.86 11.22 5.66
N ASN A 185 -9.70 11.27 6.33
CA ASN A 185 -8.39 11.31 5.66
C ASN A 185 -8.17 10.06 4.81
N ARG A 186 -8.42 8.87 5.39
CA ARG A 186 -8.27 7.59 4.68
C ARG A 186 -9.16 7.52 3.45
N GLU A 187 -10.41 7.94 3.57
CA GLU A 187 -11.35 7.95 2.46
C GLU A 187 -10.92 8.91 1.36
N LEU A 188 -10.59 10.16 1.70
CA LEU A 188 -10.14 11.17 0.75
C LEU A 188 -8.88 10.70 0.00
N LEU A 189 -7.87 10.20 0.73
CA LEU A 189 -6.65 9.67 0.13
C LEU A 189 -6.93 8.47 -0.77
N THR A 190 -7.76 7.52 -0.32
CA THR A 190 -8.12 6.33 -1.10
C THR A 190 -8.79 6.73 -2.42
N ARG A 191 -9.76 7.65 -2.39
CA ARG A 191 -10.42 8.15 -3.61
C ARG A 191 -9.42 8.86 -4.53
N ARG A 192 -8.60 9.77 -4.00
CA ARG A 192 -7.58 10.51 -4.78
C ARG A 192 -6.56 9.57 -5.43
N LEU A 193 -6.07 8.57 -4.71
CA LEU A 193 -5.10 7.61 -5.23
C LEU A 193 -5.73 6.72 -6.31
N THR A 194 -6.97 6.29 -6.11
CA THR A 194 -7.71 5.48 -7.10
C THR A 194 -7.92 6.26 -8.40
N ARG A 195 -8.34 7.53 -8.32
CA ARG A 195 -8.48 8.43 -9.49
C ARG A 195 -7.16 8.59 -10.26
N ASN A 196 -6.03 8.59 -9.54
CA ASN A 196 -4.69 8.68 -10.14
C ASN A 196 -4.14 7.32 -10.65
N GLY A 197 -4.94 6.25 -10.65
CA GLY A 197 -4.56 4.95 -11.20
C GLY A 197 -3.76 4.04 -10.24
N TYR A 198 -3.71 4.37 -8.95
CA TYR A 198 -3.08 3.52 -7.93
C TYR A 198 -4.07 2.54 -7.31
N ARG A 199 -3.56 1.52 -6.59
CA ARG A 199 -4.35 0.55 -5.82
C ARG A 199 -4.14 0.80 -4.32
N PRO A 200 -4.91 1.71 -3.70
CA PRO A 200 -4.78 1.99 -2.29
C PRO A 200 -5.43 0.91 -1.41
N LYS A 201 -4.81 0.60 -0.28
CA LYS A 201 -5.42 -0.09 0.86
C LYS A 201 -5.22 0.77 2.09
N SER A 202 -6.29 1.07 2.82
CA SER A 202 -6.23 1.96 3.98
C SER A 202 -6.41 1.19 5.29
N VAL A 203 -5.68 1.57 6.33
CA VAL A 203 -5.76 1.01 7.69
C VAL A 203 -5.75 2.15 8.73
N ASP A 204 -6.37 1.92 9.88
CA ASP A 204 -6.67 2.93 10.90
C ASP A 204 -5.61 3.09 12.00
N SER A 205 -4.55 2.28 11.98
CA SER A 205 -3.56 2.26 13.05
C SER A 205 -2.23 1.69 12.60
N GLY A 206 -1.15 2.08 13.29
CA GLY A 206 0.18 1.53 13.07
C GLY A 206 0.25 0.00 13.26
N LYS A 207 -0.51 -0.55 14.21
CA LYS A 207 -0.62 -2.00 14.41
C LYS A 207 -1.28 -2.70 13.23
N ALA A 208 -2.41 -2.18 12.75
CA ALA A 208 -3.09 -2.73 11.57
C ALA A 208 -2.20 -2.64 10.32
N ALA A 209 -1.40 -1.59 10.19
CA ALA A 209 -0.42 -1.47 9.11
C ALA A 209 0.61 -2.61 9.14
N LEU A 210 1.19 -2.89 10.30
CA LEU A 210 2.17 -3.96 10.46
C LEU A 210 1.57 -5.36 10.22
N GLU A 211 0.32 -5.62 10.61
CA GLU A 211 -0.35 -6.90 10.30
C GLU A 211 -0.60 -7.05 8.80
N VAL A 212 -1.13 -6.02 8.15
CA VAL A 212 -1.40 -6.05 6.70
C VAL A 212 -0.10 -6.20 5.89
N LEU A 213 1.01 -5.64 6.36
CA LEU A 213 2.33 -5.79 5.74
C LEU A 213 2.92 -7.21 5.84
N LYS A 214 2.43 -8.06 6.77
CA LYS A 214 2.80 -9.49 6.81
C LYS A 214 2.06 -10.31 5.75
N GLU A 215 0.83 -9.91 5.43
CA GLU A 215 -0.05 -10.65 4.52
C GLU A 215 0.10 -10.21 3.06
N GLN A 216 0.38 -8.93 2.84
CA GLN A 216 0.38 -8.29 1.53
C GLN A 216 1.59 -7.36 1.35
N SER A 217 2.16 -7.37 0.14
CA SER A 217 3.22 -6.45 -0.26
C SER A 217 2.66 -5.12 -0.77
N PHE A 218 3.38 -4.03 -0.50
CA PHE A 218 3.07 -2.70 -1.02
C PHE A 218 4.29 -2.07 -1.68
N ASP A 219 4.05 -1.21 -2.66
CA ASP A 219 5.08 -0.46 -3.37
C ASP A 219 5.42 0.86 -2.68
N LEU A 220 4.51 1.39 -1.85
CA LEU A 220 4.70 2.64 -1.11
C LEU A 220 3.77 2.70 0.12
N ILE A 221 4.22 3.38 1.18
CA ILE A 221 3.44 3.65 2.39
C ILE A 221 3.27 5.15 2.58
N LEU A 222 2.02 5.61 2.66
CA LEU A 222 1.65 6.92 3.19
C LEU A 222 1.33 6.75 4.68
N LEU A 223 2.10 7.40 5.54
CA LEU A 223 2.05 7.17 6.98
C LEU A 223 1.81 8.46 7.74
N ASP A 224 0.68 8.54 8.44
CA ASP A 224 0.41 9.63 9.36
C ASP A 224 1.38 9.61 10.54
N MET A 225 1.85 10.80 10.92
CA MET A 225 2.79 10.96 12.01
C MET A 225 2.13 10.82 13.38
N VAL A 226 0.94 11.40 13.52
CA VAL A 226 0.21 11.48 14.79
C VAL A 226 -0.90 10.46 14.79
N MET A 227 -0.72 9.36 15.52
CA MET A 227 -1.71 8.30 15.66
C MET A 227 -1.78 7.82 17.12
N PRO A 228 -2.95 7.38 17.61
CA PRO A 228 -3.10 6.81 18.94
C PRO A 228 -2.38 5.47 19.06
N GLU A 229 -1.97 5.14 20.28
CA GLU A 229 -1.24 3.92 20.68
C GLU A 229 0.17 3.74 20.09
N MET A 230 0.33 3.94 18.79
CA MET A 230 1.60 3.81 18.07
C MET A 230 1.72 4.93 17.05
N SER A 231 2.71 5.79 17.24
CA SER A 231 3.01 6.91 16.36
C SER A 231 3.58 6.48 15.00
N GLY A 232 3.46 7.35 13.99
CA GLY A 232 4.07 7.10 12.68
C GLY A 232 5.59 6.93 12.74
N LEU A 233 6.25 7.60 13.69
CA LEU A 233 7.70 7.44 13.89
C LEU A 233 8.07 6.03 14.39
N GLU A 234 7.28 5.47 15.30
CA GLU A 234 7.49 4.10 15.80
C GLU A 234 7.27 3.08 14.69
N VAL A 235 6.21 3.26 13.89
CA VAL A 235 5.97 2.43 12.70
C VAL A 235 7.15 2.51 11.74
N LEU A 236 7.60 3.73 11.38
CA LEU A 236 8.75 3.93 10.50
C LEU A 236 10.00 3.22 11.03
N THR A 237 10.27 3.34 12.33
CA THR A 237 11.42 2.69 12.98
C THR A 237 11.33 1.16 12.88
N ILE A 238 10.15 0.58 13.07
CA ILE A 238 9.93 -0.86 12.90
C ILE A 238 10.17 -1.26 11.43
N LEU A 239 9.58 -0.52 10.48
CA LEU A 239 9.72 -0.80 9.05
C LEU A 239 11.19 -0.78 8.62
N LYS A 240 11.96 0.22 9.06
CA LYS A 240 13.36 0.41 8.62
C LYS A 240 14.35 -0.53 9.32
N ASN A 241 13.97 -1.10 10.48
CA ASN A 241 14.74 -2.16 11.15
C ASN A 241 14.37 -3.58 10.69
N ASP A 242 13.25 -3.74 9.99
CA ASP A 242 12.82 -5.02 9.44
C ASP A 242 13.54 -5.30 8.10
N ASN A 243 14.13 -6.49 7.97
CA ASN A 243 14.89 -6.85 6.78
C ASN A 243 14.04 -6.92 5.50
N VAL A 244 12.74 -7.17 5.62
CA VAL A 244 11.78 -7.26 4.53
C VAL A 244 11.15 -5.90 4.22
N LEU A 245 10.82 -5.12 5.25
CA LEU A 245 10.03 -3.91 5.05
C LEU A 245 10.88 -2.66 4.79
N ARG A 246 12.18 -2.67 5.14
CA ARG A 246 13.05 -1.48 5.09
C ARG A 246 13.14 -0.78 3.73
N ASN A 247 12.98 -1.55 2.65
CA ASN A 247 13.12 -1.06 1.28
C ASN A 247 11.83 -0.44 0.72
N ILE A 248 10.69 -0.59 1.41
CA ILE A 248 9.44 0.03 1.00
C ILE A 248 9.57 1.55 1.25
N PRO A 249 9.32 2.40 0.24
CA PRO A 249 9.39 3.84 0.41
C PRO A 249 8.27 4.31 1.33
N VAL A 250 8.63 5.12 2.32
CA VAL A 250 7.68 5.69 3.28
C VAL A 250 7.62 7.19 3.11
N ILE A 251 6.44 7.72 2.79
CA ILE A 251 6.15 9.16 2.80
C ILE A 251 5.37 9.48 4.07
N ILE A 252 5.95 10.33 4.91
CA ILE A 252 5.31 10.78 6.15
C ILE A 252 4.31 11.89 5.85
N LEU A 253 3.09 11.78 6.39
CA LEU A 253 2.09 12.84 6.41
C LEU A 253 2.15 13.52 7.78
N SER A 254 2.52 14.80 7.82
CA SER A 254 2.74 15.54 9.08
C SER A 254 2.10 16.92 9.06
N ALA A 255 1.90 17.55 10.22
CA ALA A 255 1.44 18.94 10.29
C ALA A 255 2.56 19.95 9.97
N LEU A 256 2.21 21.13 9.46
CA LEU A 256 3.15 22.21 9.06
C LEU A 256 4.14 22.69 10.14
N ASP A 257 3.87 22.40 11.41
CA ASP A 257 4.53 23.09 12.53
C ASP A 257 5.60 22.27 13.25
N ASP A 258 5.97 21.10 12.71
CA ASP A 258 6.91 20.18 13.38
C ASP A 258 8.15 19.84 12.55
N MET A 259 8.98 20.86 12.31
CA MET A 259 10.23 20.68 11.56
C MET A 259 11.22 19.74 12.25
N ASP A 260 11.26 19.72 13.59
CA ASP A 260 12.15 18.84 14.33
C ASP A 260 11.74 17.38 14.16
N GLN A 261 10.43 17.08 14.18
CA GLN A 261 9.92 15.75 13.85
C GLN A 261 10.20 15.37 12.39
N VAL A 262 10.02 16.30 11.44
CA VAL A 262 10.33 16.05 10.02
C VAL A 262 11.80 15.65 9.84
N VAL A 263 12.72 16.39 10.47
CA VAL A 263 14.15 16.07 10.43
C VAL A 263 14.41 14.68 11.04
N ASN A 264 13.78 14.37 12.17
CA ASN A 264 13.92 13.07 12.80
C ASN A 264 13.43 11.93 11.88
N CYS A 265 12.26 12.08 11.24
CA CYS A 265 11.75 11.10 10.27
C CYS A 265 12.74 10.85 9.12
N ILE A 266 13.34 11.90 8.56
CA ILE A 266 14.34 11.77 7.49
C ILE A 266 15.56 10.98 7.99
N LEU A 267 16.06 11.29 9.19
CA LEU A 267 17.20 10.58 9.78
C LEU A 267 16.88 9.12 10.10
N GLN A 268 15.62 8.81 10.41
CA GLN A 268 15.13 7.43 10.59
C GLN A 268 14.88 6.69 9.26
N GLY A 269 15.10 7.33 8.11
CA GLY A 269 15.01 6.68 6.80
C GLY A 269 13.66 6.82 6.10
N ALA A 270 12.84 7.81 6.47
CA ALA A 270 11.72 8.23 5.63
C ALA A 270 12.24 8.69 4.25
N ASP A 271 11.54 8.31 3.18
CA ASP A 271 11.93 8.64 1.82
C ASP A 271 11.49 10.04 1.42
N ASP A 272 10.34 10.49 1.95
CA ASP A 272 9.84 11.85 1.76
C ASP A 272 8.83 12.24 2.86
N TYR A 273 8.35 13.48 2.83
CA TYR A 273 7.30 13.98 3.69
C TYR A 273 6.36 14.96 2.97
N VAL A 274 5.11 15.02 3.43
CA VAL A 274 4.06 15.93 2.95
C VAL A 274 3.33 16.53 4.13
N PHE A 275 3.11 17.85 4.06
CA PHE A 275 2.36 18.55 5.08
C PHE A 275 0.85 18.40 4.92
N LYS A 276 0.13 18.29 6.03
CA LYS A 276 -1.33 18.41 6.12
C LYS A 276 -1.70 19.89 6.35
N PRO A 277 -2.72 20.43 5.65
CA PRO A 277 -3.47 19.80 4.56
C PRO A 277 -2.56 19.64 3.32
N PHE A 278 -2.63 18.48 2.67
CA PHE A 278 -1.72 18.15 1.57
C PHE A 278 -2.21 18.74 0.26
N ASN A 279 -1.31 19.45 -0.44
CA ASN A 279 -1.54 19.86 -1.81
C ASN A 279 -1.57 18.61 -2.71
N PRO A 280 -2.66 18.33 -3.42
CA PRO A 280 -2.79 17.08 -4.17
C PRO A 280 -1.80 16.93 -5.32
N ILE A 281 -1.44 18.03 -5.98
CA ILE A 281 -0.43 18.05 -7.05
C ILE A 281 0.93 17.66 -6.47
N LEU A 282 1.30 18.23 -5.33
CA LEU A 282 2.55 17.90 -4.64
C LEU A 282 2.57 16.45 -4.15
N LEU A 283 1.48 15.98 -3.55
CA LEU A 283 1.36 14.61 -3.09
C LEU A 283 1.54 13.62 -4.26
N LYS A 284 0.84 13.86 -5.38
CA LYS A 284 0.98 13.06 -6.60
C LYS A 284 2.42 13.04 -7.11
N ALA A 285 3.08 14.20 -7.15
CA ALA A 285 4.46 14.30 -7.60
C ALA A 285 5.43 13.47 -6.74
N ARG A 286 5.27 13.52 -5.41
CA ARG A 286 6.14 12.79 -4.48
C ARG A 286 5.92 11.28 -4.51
N ILE A 287 4.67 10.84 -4.65
CA ILE A 287 4.33 9.43 -4.85
C ILE A 287 4.95 8.94 -6.15
N ALA A 288 4.72 9.64 -7.26
CA ALA A 288 5.25 9.27 -8.56
C ALA A 288 6.79 9.18 -8.56
N ALA A 289 7.47 10.16 -7.95
CA ALA A 289 8.92 10.19 -7.83
C ALA A 289 9.46 9.01 -6.98
N SER A 290 8.80 8.71 -5.86
CA SER A 290 9.19 7.63 -4.96
C SER A 290 9.01 6.25 -5.62
N LEU A 291 7.87 6.03 -6.28
CA LEU A 291 7.61 4.80 -7.01
C LEU A 291 8.58 4.61 -8.18
N GLU A 292 8.87 5.67 -8.94
CA GLU A 292 9.81 5.59 -10.06
C GLU A 292 11.23 5.27 -9.57
N LYS A 293 11.67 5.86 -8.46
CA LYS A 293 12.96 5.53 -7.83
C LYS A 293 13.06 4.05 -7.47
N CYS A 294 11.98 3.47 -6.93
CA CYS A 294 11.91 2.03 -6.64
C CYS A 294 11.93 1.17 -7.92
N ARG A 295 11.19 1.58 -8.96
CA ARG A 295 11.19 0.90 -10.26
C ARG A 295 12.57 0.92 -10.91
N LEU A 296 13.27 2.04 -10.87
CA LEU A 296 14.62 2.19 -11.43
C LEU A 296 15.63 1.30 -10.70
N ARG A 297 15.58 1.21 -9.36
CA ARG A 297 16.39 0.25 -8.59
C ARG A 297 16.14 -1.19 -9.05
N LYS A 298 14.86 -1.60 -9.18
CA LYS A 298 14.48 -2.94 -9.66
C LYS A 298 14.93 -3.22 -11.11
N LYS A 299 15.03 -2.21 -11.98
CA LYS A 299 15.50 -2.35 -13.37
C LYS A 299 17.02 -2.49 -13.50
N GLN A 300 17.79 -1.99 -12.53
CA GLN A 300 19.26 -2.04 -12.57
C GLN A 300 19.83 -3.39 -12.14
N VAL A 301 19.02 -4.23 -11.50
CA VAL A 301 19.43 -5.56 -11.06
C VAL A 301 18.86 -6.65 -11.99
N PRO A 302 19.59 -7.76 -12.20
CA PRO A 302 19.11 -8.86 -13.02
C PRO A 302 17.78 -9.41 -12.48
N LYS A 303 16.83 -9.65 -13.39
CA LYS A 303 15.55 -10.30 -13.08
C LYS A 303 15.74 -11.82 -13.05
N LEU A 304 15.13 -12.48 -12.06
CA LEU A 304 15.04 -13.92 -11.91
C LEU A 304 13.57 -14.31 -11.70
N THR A 305 13.05 -15.24 -12.50
CA THR A 305 11.63 -15.64 -12.46
C THR A 305 11.44 -16.98 -11.75
N VAL A 306 10.47 -17.04 -10.84
CA VAL A 306 10.12 -18.27 -10.08
C VAL A 306 8.69 -18.66 -10.41
N PHE A 307 8.50 -19.73 -11.17
CA PHE A 307 7.18 -20.28 -11.48
C PHE A 307 6.69 -21.11 -10.29
N ILE A 308 5.51 -20.79 -9.75
CA ILE A 308 4.96 -21.48 -8.58
C ILE A 308 3.73 -22.31 -9.00
N SER A 309 3.94 -23.62 -9.13
CA SER A 309 2.88 -24.61 -9.35
C SER A 309 2.44 -25.16 -7.99
N SER A 310 1.25 -24.77 -7.53
CA SER A 310 0.72 -25.20 -6.23
C SER A 310 -0.80 -25.36 -6.29
N PRO A 311 -1.37 -26.56 -6.09
CA PRO A 311 -2.81 -26.74 -6.10
C PRO A 311 -3.52 -26.00 -4.94
N GLY A 312 -4.83 -25.77 -5.06
CA GLY A 312 -5.60 -24.95 -4.12
C GLY A 312 -5.72 -25.50 -2.68
N ASP A 313 -5.20 -26.68 -2.38
CA ASP A 313 -5.16 -27.26 -1.02
C ASP A 313 -3.88 -26.92 -0.24
N VAL A 314 -2.93 -26.17 -0.84
CA VAL A 314 -1.67 -25.72 -0.22
C VAL A 314 -1.53 -24.18 -0.22
N ILE A 315 -2.64 -23.46 -0.03
CA ILE A 315 -2.68 -21.98 0.00
C ILE A 315 -1.74 -21.41 1.07
N ALA A 316 -1.67 -22.04 2.25
CA ALA A 316 -0.80 -21.56 3.32
C ALA A 316 0.69 -21.66 2.92
N GLU A 317 1.10 -22.75 2.31
CA GLU A 317 2.48 -22.91 1.82
C GLU A 317 2.81 -21.96 0.66
N ARG A 318 1.81 -21.64 -0.17
CA ARG A 318 1.92 -20.62 -1.21
C ARG A 318 2.20 -19.23 -0.62
N GLN A 319 1.48 -18.86 0.45
CA GLN A 319 1.72 -17.61 1.16
C GLN A 319 3.13 -17.58 1.76
N LEU A 320 3.57 -18.68 2.39
CA LEU A 320 4.94 -18.80 2.91
C LEU A 320 6.00 -18.65 1.80
N ALA A 321 5.79 -19.26 0.63
CA ALA A 321 6.69 -19.10 -0.51
C ALA A 321 6.79 -17.64 -0.99
N ARG A 322 5.67 -16.90 -1.00
CA ARG A 322 5.63 -15.47 -1.31
C ARG A 322 6.44 -14.66 -0.28
N THR A 323 6.23 -14.94 1.02
CA THR A 323 6.98 -14.30 2.10
C THR A 323 8.49 -14.52 1.96
N ILE A 324 8.91 -15.76 1.70
CA ILE A 324 10.33 -16.10 1.51
C ILE A 324 10.93 -15.40 0.29
N ILE A 325 10.20 -15.32 -0.83
CA ILE A 325 10.67 -14.60 -2.02
C ILE A 325 10.84 -13.11 -1.73
N ASN A 326 9.91 -12.52 -0.97
CA ASN A 326 10.01 -11.13 -0.53
C ASN A 326 11.21 -10.93 0.41
N GLU A 327 11.44 -11.82 1.38
CA GLU A 327 12.62 -11.81 2.25
C GLU A 327 13.92 -11.81 1.42
N LEU A 328 14.03 -12.71 0.45
CA LEU A 328 15.21 -12.82 -0.41
C LEU A 328 15.39 -11.60 -1.32
N ASN A 329 14.31 -11.05 -1.87
CA ASN A 329 14.36 -9.80 -2.64
C ASN A 329 14.90 -8.65 -1.82
N ASN A 330 14.55 -8.56 -0.54
CA ASN A 330 15.03 -7.49 0.31
C ASN A 330 16.46 -7.71 0.80
N GLU A 331 16.84 -8.97 1.06
CA GLU A 331 18.21 -9.34 1.37
C GLU A 331 19.15 -9.05 0.18
N LEU A 332 18.68 -9.30 -1.05
CA LEU A 332 19.46 -9.22 -2.29
C LEU A 332 19.02 -8.05 -3.18
N ALA A 333 18.45 -6.98 -2.60
CA ALA A 333 17.80 -5.89 -3.33
C ALA A 333 18.68 -5.21 -4.40
N ASP A 334 19.99 -5.11 -4.13
CA ASP A 334 20.98 -4.50 -5.04
C ASP A 334 21.64 -5.51 -5.99
N ARG A 335 21.22 -6.79 -5.93
CA ARG A 335 21.85 -7.89 -6.66
C ARG A 335 20.90 -8.61 -7.60
N VAL A 336 19.61 -8.74 -7.27
CA VAL A 336 18.63 -9.46 -8.07
C VAL A 336 17.21 -9.00 -7.75
N ASN A 337 16.33 -9.10 -8.73
CA ASN A 337 14.89 -8.97 -8.55
C ASN A 337 14.21 -10.31 -8.89
N ILE A 338 13.81 -11.06 -7.86
CA ILE A 338 13.09 -12.32 -7.93
C ILE A 338 11.60 -12.02 -8.14
N VAL A 339 11.05 -12.50 -9.24
CA VAL A 339 9.65 -12.27 -9.62
C VAL A 339 8.89 -13.59 -9.55
N PRO A 340 7.99 -13.76 -8.57
CA PRO A 340 7.16 -14.95 -8.52
C PRO A 340 6.05 -14.88 -9.58
N ILE A 341 5.78 -16.00 -10.25
CA ILE A 341 4.71 -16.16 -11.22
C ILE A 341 3.71 -17.15 -10.62
N PHE A 342 2.51 -16.66 -10.29
CA PHE A 342 1.39 -17.45 -9.80
C PHE A 342 0.35 -17.56 -10.91
N TRP A 343 0.06 -18.77 -11.37
CA TRP A 343 -0.93 -18.99 -12.43
C TRP A 343 -2.35 -18.57 -12.04
N GLU A 344 -2.68 -18.56 -10.75
CA GLU A 344 -4.07 -18.40 -10.25
C GLU A 344 -4.48 -16.94 -9.98
N ASP A 345 -3.51 -16.04 -9.81
CA ASP A 345 -3.75 -14.62 -9.52
C ASP A 345 -4.11 -13.82 -10.81
N GLU A 346 -3.96 -14.45 -11.97
CA GLU A 346 -4.29 -13.87 -13.28
C GLU A 346 -5.66 -14.43 -13.73
N PRO A 347 -6.74 -13.63 -13.70
CA PRO A 347 -8.07 -14.11 -14.08
C PRO A 347 -8.03 -14.61 -15.53
N LEU A 348 -8.51 -15.83 -15.75
CA LEU A 348 -8.82 -16.37 -17.08
C LEU A 348 -9.90 -15.48 -17.73
N LEU A 349 -9.50 -14.38 -18.34
CA LEU A 349 -10.33 -13.63 -19.26
C LEU A 349 -10.48 -14.50 -20.51
N ALA A 350 -11.62 -15.20 -20.57
CA ALA A 350 -12.10 -15.84 -21.79
C ALA A 350 -12.35 -14.77 -22.86
N SER A 351 -11.31 -14.42 -23.59
CA SER A 351 -11.38 -13.76 -24.90
C SER A 351 -10.15 -14.16 -25.71
N ASP A 352 -10.36 -14.49 -26.99
CA ASP A 352 -9.34 -15.00 -27.93
C ASP A 352 -8.23 -13.97 -28.28
N THR A 353 -8.05 -12.92 -27.47
CA THR A 353 -7.03 -11.86 -27.68
C THR A 353 -6.13 -11.60 -26.47
N PHE A 354 -6.12 -12.43 -25.43
CA PHE A 354 -5.24 -12.29 -24.25
C PHE A 354 -4.39 -13.53 -23.92
N GLN A 355 -4.05 -14.36 -24.92
CA GLN A 355 -3.27 -15.59 -24.75
C GLN A 355 -1.74 -15.40 -24.59
N ALA A 356 -1.23 -14.20 -24.27
CA ALA A 356 0.20 -13.87 -24.41
C ALA A 356 0.90 -13.18 -23.22
N GLN A 357 0.46 -13.37 -21.96
CA GLN A 357 1.10 -12.67 -20.83
C GLN A 357 1.61 -13.52 -19.67
N ILE A 358 1.40 -14.85 -19.65
CA ILE A 358 2.04 -15.71 -18.66
C ILE A 358 3.24 -16.40 -19.31
N ALA A 359 4.43 -16.17 -18.77
CA ALA A 359 5.62 -16.91 -19.20
C ALA A 359 5.41 -18.40 -18.88
N PRO A 360 5.60 -19.31 -19.85
CA PRO A 360 5.43 -20.72 -19.62
C PRO A 360 6.48 -21.22 -18.62
N ALA A 361 6.19 -22.32 -17.93
CA ALA A 361 7.05 -22.84 -16.87
C ALA A 361 8.47 -23.15 -17.38
N ARG A 362 8.58 -23.62 -18.64
CA ARG A 362 9.87 -23.86 -19.33
C ARG A 362 10.77 -22.64 -19.51
N ASP A 363 10.20 -21.43 -19.57
CA ASP A 363 10.94 -20.19 -19.85
C ASP A 363 11.36 -19.46 -18.55
N CYS A 364 11.02 -20.02 -17.40
CA CYS A 364 11.35 -19.45 -16.10
C CYS A 364 12.76 -19.89 -15.63
N ASP A 365 13.33 -19.16 -14.67
CA ASP A 365 14.65 -19.49 -14.10
C ASP A 365 14.57 -20.61 -13.06
N ILE A 366 13.50 -20.63 -12.27
CA ILE A 366 13.24 -21.63 -11.22
C ILE A 366 11.78 -22.07 -11.30
N TYR A 367 11.56 -23.38 -11.13
CA TYR A 367 10.25 -23.99 -10.98
C TYR A 367 10.08 -24.47 -9.54
N LEU A 368 9.02 -24.04 -8.88
CA LEU A 368 8.65 -24.44 -7.53
C LEU A 368 7.32 -25.20 -7.55
N GLY A 369 7.38 -26.52 -7.36
CA GLY A 369 6.20 -27.38 -7.20
C GLY A 369 5.89 -27.65 -5.73
N ILE A 370 4.66 -27.41 -5.29
CA ILE A 370 4.19 -27.72 -3.92
C ILE A 370 2.94 -28.60 -4.02
N PHE A 371 3.01 -29.85 -3.58
CA PHE A 371 1.94 -30.84 -3.73
C PHE A 371 1.51 -31.44 -2.40
N TRP A 372 0.22 -31.73 -2.23
CA TRP A 372 -0.30 -32.41 -1.04
C TRP A 372 -1.33 -33.49 -1.38
N SER A 373 -2.62 -33.18 -1.29
CA SER A 373 -3.73 -34.12 -1.46
C SER A 373 -4.39 -34.01 -2.83
N ARG A 374 -4.11 -32.91 -3.53
CA ARG A 374 -4.63 -32.60 -4.85
C ARG A 374 -3.48 -32.37 -5.83
N LEU A 375 -3.67 -32.81 -7.08
CA LEU A 375 -2.73 -32.52 -8.16
C LEU A 375 -3.16 -31.29 -8.97
N GLY A 376 -4.46 -31.00 -9.03
CA GLY A 376 -4.98 -29.78 -9.64
C GLY A 376 -6.33 -29.99 -10.32
N SER A 377 -6.82 -28.95 -10.99
CA SER A 377 -8.02 -29.03 -11.83
C SER A 377 -7.69 -29.63 -13.19
N LYS A 378 -8.66 -30.33 -13.79
CA LYS A 378 -8.50 -30.92 -15.12
C LYS A 378 -8.38 -29.80 -16.17
N LEU A 379 -7.43 -29.93 -17.09
CA LEU A 379 -7.29 -29.01 -18.20
C LEU A 379 -8.33 -29.25 -19.30
N PRO A 380 -8.66 -28.23 -20.12
CA PRO A 380 -9.45 -28.41 -21.33
C PRO A 380 -8.85 -29.49 -22.23
N ASN A 381 -9.70 -30.28 -22.91
CA ASN A 381 -9.26 -31.35 -23.80
C ASN A 381 -8.47 -30.84 -25.03
N THR A 382 -8.40 -29.52 -25.24
CA THR A 382 -7.59 -28.88 -26.27
C THR A 382 -6.10 -28.84 -25.92
N ILE A 383 -5.73 -29.02 -24.64
CA ILE A 383 -4.35 -29.06 -24.18
C ILE A 383 -3.94 -30.53 -24.04
N THR A 384 -3.12 -31.00 -24.96
CA THR A 384 -2.63 -32.38 -25.02
C THR A 384 -1.11 -32.44 -25.07
N ARG A 385 -0.54 -33.58 -24.65
CA ARG A 385 0.87 -33.92 -24.89
C ARG A 385 1.15 -34.03 -26.38
N GLU A 386 2.43 -34.07 -26.76
CA GLU A 386 2.86 -34.30 -28.14
C GLU A 386 2.34 -35.62 -28.73
N ASP A 387 2.11 -36.63 -27.88
CA ASP A 387 1.54 -37.92 -28.28
C ASP A 387 0.00 -37.92 -28.38
N GLY A 388 -0.65 -36.77 -28.14
CA GLY A 388 -2.10 -36.60 -28.18
C GLY A 388 -2.82 -37.02 -26.90
N SER A 389 -2.13 -37.51 -25.87
CA SER A 389 -2.74 -37.83 -24.58
C SER A 389 -3.09 -36.58 -23.78
N CYS A 390 -4.15 -36.65 -22.98
CA CYS A 390 -4.55 -35.54 -22.10
C CYS A 390 -3.72 -35.53 -20.81
N TYR A 391 -3.45 -34.33 -20.29
CA TYR A 391 -2.91 -34.16 -18.95
C TYR A 391 -3.97 -34.46 -17.89
N ALA A 392 -3.53 -35.03 -16.76
CA ALA A 392 -4.35 -35.32 -15.61
C ALA A 392 -4.82 -34.03 -14.92
N SER A 393 -3.97 -33.01 -14.89
CA SER A 393 -4.26 -31.70 -14.28
C SER A 393 -3.37 -30.58 -14.83
N GLY A 394 -3.70 -29.33 -14.48
CA GLY A 394 -2.88 -28.15 -14.77
C GLY A 394 -1.45 -28.26 -14.22
N SER A 395 -1.29 -28.66 -12.96
CA SER A 395 0.04 -28.78 -12.37
C SER A 395 0.87 -29.93 -12.93
N GLU A 396 0.24 -30.98 -13.49
CA GLU A 396 0.97 -32.00 -14.25
C GLU A 396 1.53 -31.40 -15.55
N TYR A 397 0.72 -30.61 -16.27
CA TYR A 397 1.17 -29.92 -17.47
C TYR A 397 2.33 -28.95 -17.16
N GLU A 398 2.18 -28.11 -16.13
CA GLU A 398 3.20 -27.15 -15.69
C GLU A 398 4.52 -27.84 -15.32
N PHE A 399 4.44 -28.97 -14.61
CA PHE A 399 5.61 -29.77 -14.27
C PHE A 399 6.28 -30.39 -15.49
N GLU A 400 5.51 -31.03 -16.38
CA GLU A 400 6.06 -31.65 -17.60
C GLU A 400 6.68 -30.60 -18.53
N ASP A 401 6.07 -29.41 -18.61
CA ASP A 401 6.60 -28.26 -19.36
C ASP A 401 7.95 -27.78 -18.80
N ALA A 402 8.03 -27.56 -17.48
CA ALA A 402 9.27 -27.21 -16.79
C ALA A 402 10.35 -28.29 -16.94
N LEU A 403 9.97 -29.57 -16.85
CA LEU A 403 10.89 -30.70 -17.00
C LEU A 403 11.44 -30.80 -18.43
N ALA A 404 10.61 -30.54 -19.45
CA ALA A 404 11.04 -30.47 -20.84
C ALA A 404 12.07 -29.35 -21.02
N GLY A 405 11.77 -28.14 -20.53
CA GLY A 405 12.72 -27.02 -20.53
C GLY A 405 14.05 -27.38 -19.86
N TYR A 406 14.00 -28.03 -18.69
CA TYR A 406 15.19 -28.43 -17.95
C TYR A 406 16.05 -29.42 -18.74
N LYS A 407 15.43 -30.38 -19.44
CA LYS A 407 16.13 -31.34 -20.30
C LYS A 407 16.78 -30.67 -21.51
N GLU A 408 16.15 -29.63 -22.05
CA GLU A 408 16.64 -28.91 -23.24
C GLU A 408 17.77 -27.92 -22.91
N SER A 409 17.63 -27.17 -21.82
CA SER A 409 18.47 -26.00 -21.54
C SER A 409 19.18 -26.03 -20.18
N GLY A 410 18.82 -26.96 -19.29
CA GLY A 410 19.22 -26.96 -17.88
C GLY A 410 18.40 -26.01 -17.00
N PHE A 411 17.40 -25.32 -17.56
CA PHE A 411 16.47 -24.41 -16.87
C PHE A 411 15.01 -24.73 -17.21
N PRO A 412 14.04 -24.50 -16.31
CA PRO A 412 14.20 -23.96 -14.96
C PRO A 412 14.90 -24.94 -14.01
N GLN A 413 15.65 -24.43 -13.03
CA GLN A 413 16.08 -25.27 -11.91
C GLN A 413 14.87 -25.65 -11.06
N MET A 414 14.73 -26.93 -10.72
CA MET A 414 13.49 -27.44 -10.13
C MET A 414 13.61 -27.63 -8.61
N LEU A 415 12.65 -27.08 -7.86
CA LEU A 415 12.41 -27.35 -6.45
C LEU A 415 11.02 -27.96 -6.28
N ILE A 416 10.94 -29.11 -5.63
CA ILE A 416 9.70 -29.86 -5.51
C ILE A 416 9.49 -30.26 -4.07
N TYR A 417 8.33 -29.91 -3.53
CA TYR A 417 7.94 -30.16 -2.16
C TYR A 417 6.64 -30.94 -2.09
N ARG A 418 6.60 -31.95 -1.21
CA ARG A 418 5.42 -32.76 -0.94
C ARG A 418 5.06 -32.66 0.54
N LYS A 419 3.86 -32.19 0.81
CA LYS A 419 3.28 -32.20 2.15
C LYS A 419 2.80 -33.62 2.48
N THR A 420 3.09 -34.10 3.68
CA THR A 420 2.75 -35.47 4.13
C THR A 420 1.83 -35.50 5.34
N SER A 421 1.33 -34.35 5.80
CA SER A 421 0.39 -34.25 6.91
C SER A 421 -0.94 -34.95 6.61
N GLN A 422 -1.63 -35.39 7.66
CA GLN A 422 -2.92 -36.08 7.55
C GLN A 422 -4.00 -35.23 6.85
N ILE A 423 -4.68 -35.84 5.88
CA ILE A 423 -5.74 -35.22 5.10
C ILE A 423 -7.07 -35.44 5.84
N HIS A 424 -7.80 -34.34 6.10
CA HIS A 424 -9.11 -34.39 6.75
C HIS A 424 -10.19 -34.15 5.70
N ILE A 425 -11.04 -35.16 5.47
CA ILE A 425 -12.11 -35.10 4.47
C ILE A 425 -13.46 -35.17 5.22
N PRO A 426 -14.31 -34.12 5.15
CA PRO A 426 -15.66 -34.18 5.69
C PRO A 426 -16.46 -35.32 5.03
N LEU A 427 -17.09 -36.17 5.85
CA LEU A 427 -17.83 -37.35 5.37
C LEU A 427 -19.30 -37.05 4.99
N GLU A 428 -19.70 -35.78 5.02
CA GLU A 428 -21.07 -35.31 4.82
C GLU A 428 -21.55 -35.48 3.38
N ASN A 429 -20.63 -35.38 2.40
CA ASN A 429 -20.96 -35.46 0.98
C ASN A 429 -20.12 -36.56 0.29
N ARG A 430 -20.79 -37.64 -0.11
CA ARG A 430 -20.18 -38.80 -0.78
C ARG A 430 -19.45 -38.43 -2.08
N GLU A 431 -19.99 -37.50 -2.88
CA GLU A 431 -19.35 -37.09 -4.13
C GLU A 431 -18.04 -36.33 -3.88
N GLN A 432 -18.02 -35.45 -2.88
CA GLN A 432 -16.81 -34.74 -2.48
C GLN A 432 -15.74 -35.72 -1.96
N VAL A 433 -16.13 -36.71 -1.14
CA VAL A 433 -15.22 -37.75 -0.65
C VAL A 433 -14.60 -38.52 -1.82
N LEU A 434 -15.41 -38.98 -2.79
CA LEU A 434 -14.91 -39.70 -3.96
C LEU A 434 -13.99 -38.84 -4.84
N SER A 435 -14.32 -37.55 -5.01
CA SER A 435 -13.48 -36.60 -5.75
C SER A 435 -12.11 -36.40 -5.07
N SER A 436 -12.09 -36.27 -3.74
CA SER A 436 -10.85 -36.11 -2.97
C SER A 436 -9.99 -37.37 -3.01
N LEU A 437 -10.60 -38.56 -2.93
CA LEU A 437 -9.87 -39.82 -3.09
C LEU A 437 -9.23 -39.94 -4.48
N LYS A 438 -9.98 -39.59 -5.53
CA LYS A 438 -9.45 -39.59 -6.90
C LYS A 438 -8.27 -38.63 -7.07
N GLN A 439 -8.35 -37.44 -6.49
CA GLN A 439 -7.25 -36.47 -6.51
C GLN A 439 -6.01 -36.99 -5.77
N LYS A 440 -6.21 -37.66 -4.64
CA LYS A 440 -5.12 -38.30 -3.89
C LYS A 440 -4.45 -39.40 -4.72
N GLU A 441 -5.23 -40.27 -5.37
CA GLU A 441 -4.71 -41.29 -6.29
C GLU A 441 -3.90 -40.65 -7.43
N MET A 442 -4.39 -39.55 -8.02
CA MET A 442 -3.66 -38.82 -9.07
C MET A 442 -2.31 -38.27 -8.57
N VAL A 443 -2.24 -37.76 -7.34
CA VAL A 443 -0.96 -37.33 -6.75
C VAL A 443 -0.02 -38.52 -6.55
N GLU A 444 -0.53 -39.65 -6.05
CA GLU A 444 0.27 -40.86 -5.85
C GLU A 444 0.83 -41.40 -7.18
N ASP A 445 0.00 -41.47 -8.21
CA ASP A 445 0.39 -41.86 -9.56
C ASP A 445 1.43 -40.91 -10.16
N PHE A 446 1.23 -39.60 -10.00
CA PHE A 446 2.18 -38.57 -10.43
C PHE A 446 3.54 -38.74 -9.75
N ILE A 447 3.55 -38.94 -8.43
CA ILE A 447 4.79 -39.15 -7.69
C ILE A 447 5.49 -40.43 -8.11
N GLN A 448 4.73 -41.51 -8.29
CA GLN A 448 5.25 -42.80 -8.73
C GLN A 448 5.84 -42.74 -10.14
N LYS A 449 5.21 -41.99 -11.05
CA LYS A 449 5.67 -41.82 -12.44
C LYS A 449 6.98 -41.05 -12.52
N TRP A 450 7.14 -39.99 -11.72
CA TRP A 450 8.20 -39.00 -11.94
C TRP A 450 9.32 -39.00 -10.91
N PHE A 451 9.08 -39.48 -9.68
CA PHE A 451 10.08 -39.39 -8.59
C PHE A 451 10.45 -40.73 -7.98
N MET A 452 9.83 -41.84 -8.37
CA MET A 452 10.21 -43.18 -7.92
C MET A 452 10.99 -43.93 -9.00
N THR A 453 11.84 -44.87 -8.58
CA THR A 453 12.48 -45.85 -9.45
C THR A 453 11.50 -46.97 -9.86
N GLU A 454 11.86 -47.77 -10.88
CA GLU A 454 11.00 -48.85 -11.39
C GLU A 454 10.63 -49.91 -10.34
N ASP A 455 11.48 -50.09 -9.32
CA ASP A 455 11.23 -50.97 -8.17
C ASP A 455 10.17 -50.42 -7.20
N LYS A 456 9.78 -49.16 -7.33
CA LYS A 456 8.85 -48.41 -6.47
C LYS A 456 9.30 -48.30 -5.00
N GLU A 457 10.56 -48.62 -4.71
CA GLU A 457 11.13 -48.62 -3.37
C GLU A 457 12.13 -47.47 -3.13
N SER A 458 12.71 -46.92 -4.20
CA SER A 458 13.69 -45.81 -4.13
C SER A 458 13.24 -44.57 -4.92
N TYR A 459 13.84 -43.42 -4.62
CA TYR A 459 13.54 -42.16 -5.31
C TYR A 459 14.52 -41.91 -6.46
N SER A 460 14.00 -41.56 -7.63
CA SER A 460 14.74 -41.29 -8.87
C SER A 460 15.09 -39.80 -9.08
N GLY A 461 14.54 -38.90 -8.26
CA GLY A 461 14.76 -37.45 -8.35
C GLY A 461 14.86 -36.76 -6.98
N ALA A 462 15.36 -35.52 -6.99
CA ALA A 462 15.41 -34.68 -5.79
C ALA A 462 14.05 -34.02 -5.55
N PHE A 463 13.34 -34.46 -4.52
CA PHE A 463 12.12 -33.81 -4.00
C PHE A 463 12.13 -33.88 -2.47
N HIS A 464 11.41 -32.97 -1.81
CA HIS A 464 11.49 -32.76 -0.37
C HIS A 464 10.14 -33.00 0.30
N ASN A 465 10.09 -33.85 1.33
CA ASN A 465 8.89 -34.07 2.12
C ASN A 465 8.87 -33.14 3.35
N PHE A 466 7.68 -32.68 3.72
CA PHE A 466 7.46 -31.92 4.96
C PHE A 466 6.08 -32.22 5.55
N GLU A 467 5.95 -32.09 6.86
CA GLU A 467 4.67 -32.24 7.56
C GLU A 467 4.22 -30.90 8.16
N GLU A 468 5.15 -30.21 8.83
CA GLU A 468 4.93 -28.90 9.44
C GLU A 468 5.41 -27.75 8.56
N GLN A 469 4.74 -26.61 8.68
CA GLN A 469 5.03 -25.40 7.90
C GLN A 469 6.42 -24.82 8.20
N ASP A 470 6.88 -24.87 9.45
CA ASP A 470 8.20 -24.36 9.83
C ASP A 470 9.33 -25.08 9.10
N ASN A 471 9.19 -26.39 8.91
CA ASN A 471 10.16 -27.19 8.15
C ASN A 471 10.15 -26.81 6.66
N PHE A 472 8.96 -26.63 6.08
CA PHE A 472 8.83 -26.13 4.70
C PHE A 472 9.52 -24.79 4.53
N THR A 473 9.25 -23.83 5.41
CA THR A 473 9.82 -22.49 5.39
C THR A 473 11.35 -22.53 5.44
N LEU A 474 11.91 -23.30 6.38
CA LEU A 474 13.36 -23.44 6.54
C LEU A 474 14.02 -24.05 5.28
N MET A 475 13.43 -25.11 4.74
CA MET A 475 13.96 -25.78 3.54
C MET A 475 13.85 -24.88 2.31
N LEU A 476 12.69 -24.27 2.06
CA LEU A 476 12.47 -23.43 0.89
C LEU A 476 13.38 -22.21 0.92
N SER A 477 13.47 -21.50 2.04
CA SER A 477 14.37 -20.35 2.20
C SER A 477 15.82 -20.73 1.87
N LYS A 478 16.32 -21.84 2.44
CA LYS A 478 17.69 -22.31 2.18
C LYS A 478 17.92 -22.73 0.72
N HIS A 479 17.02 -23.52 0.15
CA HIS A 479 17.19 -24.05 -1.20
C HIS A 479 17.05 -22.95 -2.25
N LEU A 480 16.03 -22.11 -2.14
CA LEU A 480 15.78 -21.01 -3.07
C LEU A 480 16.93 -20.00 -3.04
N LYS A 481 17.38 -19.59 -1.85
CA LYS A 481 18.55 -18.70 -1.70
C LYS A 481 19.79 -19.27 -2.39
N LYS A 482 20.06 -20.56 -2.19
CA LYS A 482 21.21 -21.22 -2.82
C LYS A 482 21.11 -21.20 -4.34
N LEU A 483 19.94 -21.51 -4.90
CA LEU A 483 19.74 -21.46 -6.36
C LEU A 483 19.90 -20.04 -6.91
N VAL A 484 19.29 -19.04 -6.26
CA VAL A 484 19.40 -17.63 -6.65
C VAL A 484 20.87 -17.18 -6.66
N LEU A 485 21.62 -17.47 -5.59
CA LEU A 485 23.04 -17.10 -5.52
C LEU A 485 23.88 -17.80 -6.59
N ASN A 486 23.68 -19.10 -6.81
CA ASN A 486 24.38 -19.85 -7.85
C ASN A 486 24.08 -19.28 -9.25
N GLN A 487 22.82 -18.90 -9.52
CA GLN A 487 22.44 -18.31 -10.79
C GLN A 487 23.08 -16.95 -10.99
N LEU A 488 23.15 -16.12 -9.94
CA LEU A 488 23.84 -14.83 -10.00
C LEU A 488 25.33 -15.01 -10.31
N GLU A 489 26.02 -15.92 -9.61
CA GLU A 489 27.43 -16.22 -9.86
C GLU A 489 27.65 -16.67 -11.32
N SER A 490 26.82 -17.60 -11.82
CA SER A 490 26.91 -18.10 -13.19
C SER A 490 26.63 -17.05 -14.28
N ARG A 491 25.82 -16.02 -13.97
CA ARG A 491 25.54 -14.91 -14.88
C ARG A 491 26.72 -13.93 -14.95
N THR A 492 27.36 -13.64 -13.81
CA THR A 492 28.61 -12.83 -13.79
C THR A 492 29.72 -13.44 -14.66
N ASP A 493 29.88 -14.77 -14.64
CA ASP A 493 30.88 -15.46 -15.48
C ASP A 493 30.56 -15.43 -16.98
N ARG A 494 29.27 -15.33 -17.36
CA ARG A 494 28.88 -15.18 -18.77
C ARG A 494 29.14 -13.77 -19.30
N ASP A 495 29.01 -12.75 -18.48
CA ASP A 495 29.27 -11.36 -18.87
C ASP A 495 30.77 -11.02 -18.86
N LEU A 496 31.56 -11.64 -17.97
CA LEU A 496 33.02 -11.53 -17.96
C LEU A 496 33.70 -12.23 -19.15
N ASN A 497 33.09 -13.27 -19.71
CA ASN A 497 33.59 -13.95 -20.92
C ASN A 497 33.13 -13.28 -22.24
N ARG A 498 32.42 -12.15 -22.15
CA ARG A 498 31.98 -11.33 -23.31
C ARG A 498 32.65 -9.95 -23.39
N LEU A 499 33.56 -9.64 -22.46
CA LEU A 499 34.51 -8.53 -22.53
C LEU A 499 35.89 -9.06 -22.93
#